data_AF-A0A562UPP8-F1
#
_entry.id   AF-A0A562UPP8-F1
#
_cell.length_a   1.000
_cell.length_b   1.000
_cell.length_c   1.000
_cell.angle_alpha   90.00
_cell.angle_beta   90.00
_cell.angle_gamma   90.00
#
_symmetry.space_group_name_H-M   'P 1'
#
loop_
_entity.id
_entity.type
_entity.pdbx_description
1 polymer ?
#
loop_
_entity_poly.entity_id
_entity_poly.type
_entity_poly.pdbx_seq_one_letter_code
_entity_poly.pdbx_strand_id
1 'polypeptide(L)'
;MAWQSPEGERRTVTRLIRRGDNAIARGQWALALRHYQKATGPAVRVAQAEQGDQDQAVPGSIYYNLAELSVKAGNTSMAWLTALQACEVYGPLDPTGARPTAVASCLTGAPSRTEERIGANADVRSRYVLLSAGLVRQAGPHALRVDVGGGALDGVTDASEAVERIGAPAVRTYEELVRHGHRYTDADVGRIRWRITRARTILGS
;
A
#
# COMPACT_ATOMS: atom_id res chain seq x y z
N MET A 1 10.40 -30.98 5.52
CA MET A 1 9.91 -29.60 5.68
C MET A 1 9.74 -29.33 7.16
N ALA A 2 10.55 -28.46 7.75
CA ALA A 2 10.40 -28.12 9.16
C ALA A 2 9.19 -27.19 9.31
N TRP A 3 8.10 -27.69 9.90
CA TRP A 3 6.97 -26.88 10.34
C TRP A 3 7.48 -25.86 11.37
N GLN A 4 7.64 -24.60 10.97
CA GLN A 4 7.87 -23.53 11.93
C GLN A 4 6.52 -23.11 12.53
N SER A 5 6.46 -22.97 13.85
CA SER A 5 5.26 -22.43 14.50
C SER A 5 5.00 -20.99 14.05
N PRO A 6 3.74 -20.51 14.07
CA PRO A 6 3.42 -19.11 13.73
C PRO A 6 4.28 -18.09 14.49
N GLU A 7 4.63 -18.38 15.75
CA GLU A 7 5.50 -17.54 16.56
C GLU A 7 6.98 -17.55 16.10
N GLY A 8 7.46 -18.69 15.58
CA GLY A 8 8.77 -18.77 14.93
C GLY A 8 8.83 -17.91 13.66
N GLU A 9 7.76 -17.95 12.86
CA GLU A 9 7.63 -17.16 11.65
C GLU A 9 7.53 -15.66 11.97
N ARG A 10 6.75 -15.24 12.98
CA ARG A 10 6.69 -13.83 13.44
C ARG A 10 8.05 -13.25 13.80
N ARG A 11 8.84 -14.01 14.57
CA ARG A 11 10.20 -13.59 14.94
C ARG A 11 11.10 -13.46 13.72
N THR A 12 10.95 -14.36 12.75
CA THR A 12 11.66 -14.28 11.47
C THR A 12 11.27 -13.04 10.68
N VAL A 13 9.97 -12.77 10.53
CA VAL A 13 9.43 -11.58 9.85
C VAL A 13 9.94 -10.30 10.51
N THR A 14 9.78 -10.17 11.83
CA THR A 14 10.22 -9.00 12.60
C THR A 14 11.71 -8.72 12.40
N ARG A 15 12.54 -9.77 12.46
CA ARG A 15 13.99 -9.65 12.25
C ARG A 15 14.32 -9.21 10.82
N LEU A 16 13.63 -9.74 9.81
CA LEU A 16 13.87 -9.38 8.41
C LEU A 16 13.45 -7.94 8.12
N ILE A 17 12.28 -7.50 8.61
CA ILE A 17 11.82 -6.11 8.49
C ILE A 17 12.84 -5.16 9.12
N ARG A 18 13.25 -5.40 10.37
CA ARG A 18 14.26 -4.55 11.05
C ARG A 18 15.57 -4.44 10.28
N ARG A 19 16.03 -5.53 9.66
CA ARG A 19 17.23 -5.53 8.80
C ARG A 19 16.99 -4.74 7.51
N GLY A 20 15.81 -4.87 6.92
CA GLY A 20 15.38 -4.07 5.78
C GLY A 20 15.37 -2.57 6.08
N ASP A 21 14.77 -2.17 7.20
CA ASP A 21 14.72 -0.78 7.65
C ASP A 21 16.10 -0.20 7.92
N ASN A 22 16.96 -0.97 8.58
CA ASN A 22 18.34 -0.57 8.81
C ASN A 22 19.11 -0.38 7.50
N ALA A 23 18.89 -1.26 6.52
CA ALA A 23 19.47 -1.13 5.18
C ALA A 23 18.93 0.11 4.45
N ILE A 24 17.63 0.42 4.55
CA ILE A 24 17.03 1.67 4.04
C ILE A 24 17.70 2.90 4.65
N ALA A 25 17.82 2.94 5.98
CA ALA A 25 18.44 4.05 6.70
C ALA A 25 19.90 4.30 6.30
N ARG A 26 20.59 3.27 5.80
CA ARG A 26 21.97 3.32 5.29
C ARG A 26 22.07 3.51 3.77
N GLY A 27 20.95 3.69 3.07
CA GLY A 27 20.90 3.80 1.61
C GLY A 27 21.24 2.50 0.86
N GLN A 28 21.23 1.35 1.55
CA GLN A 28 21.57 0.04 0.99
C GLN A 28 20.34 -0.62 0.33
N TRP A 29 19.82 0.02 -0.73
CA TRP A 29 18.55 -0.34 -1.36
C TRP A 29 18.44 -1.81 -1.80
N ALA A 30 19.50 -2.35 -2.42
CA ALA A 30 19.51 -3.75 -2.86
C ALA A 30 19.47 -4.73 -1.68
N LEU A 31 20.11 -4.40 -0.56
CA LEU A 31 20.08 -5.22 0.65
C LEU A 31 18.71 -5.15 1.33
N ALA A 32 18.12 -3.95 1.41
CA ALA A 32 16.76 -3.76 1.90
C ALA A 32 15.76 -4.58 1.09
N LEU A 33 15.82 -4.51 -0.24
CA LEU A 33 14.95 -5.26 -1.15
C LEU A 33 15.03 -6.76 -0.86
N ARG A 34 16.25 -7.31 -0.71
CA ARG A 34 16.45 -8.72 -0.37
C ARG A 34 15.85 -9.11 0.98
N HIS A 35 15.95 -8.24 2.00
CA HIS A 35 15.38 -8.52 3.31
C HIS A 35 13.85 -8.54 3.27
N TYR A 36 13.24 -7.57 2.60
CA TYR A 36 11.79 -7.52 2.44
C TYR A 36 11.26 -8.67 1.58
N GLN A 37 11.94 -9.04 0.49
CA GLN A 37 11.59 -10.21 -0.33
C GLN A 37 11.66 -11.52 0.46
N LYS A 38 12.62 -11.66 1.40
CA LYS A 38 12.69 -12.84 2.28
C LYS A 38 11.58 -12.85 3.34
N ALA A 39 11.03 -11.68 3.68
CA ALA A 39 10.00 -11.56 4.71
C ALA A 39 8.60 -11.91 4.20
N THR A 40 8.34 -11.81 2.89
CA THR A 40 6.99 -12.01 2.30
C THR A 40 6.40 -13.38 2.63
N GLY A 41 7.11 -14.47 2.29
CA GLY A 41 6.61 -15.84 2.51
C GLY A 41 6.26 -16.13 3.97
N PRO A 42 7.18 -15.90 4.93
CA PRO A 42 6.90 -15.96 6.36
C PRO A 42 5.70 -15.10 6.78
N ALA A 43 5.62 -13.84 6.32
CA ALA A 43 4.53 -12.94 6.71
C ALA A 43 3.16 -13.42 6.22
N VAL A 44 3.07 -13.93 4.98
CA VAL A 44 1.83 -14.51 4.45
C VAL A 44 1.41 -15.74 5.26
N ARG A 45 2.35 -16.62 5.65
CA ARG A 45 2.02 -17.77 6.51
C ARG A 45 1.53 -17.34 7.89
N VAL A 46 2.11 -16.30 8.46
CA VAL A 46 1.65 -15.74 9.75
C VAL A 46 0.24 -15.15 9.60
N ALA A 47 -0.01 -14.38 8.54
CA ALA A 47 -1.33 -13.80 8.27
C ALA A 47 -2.42 -14.88 8.07
N GLN A 48 -2.10 -15.96 7.34
CA GLN A 48 -2.98 -17.10 7.10
C GLN A 48 -3.27 -17.94 8.35
N ALA A 49 -2.40 -17.88 9.36
CA ALA A 49 -2.67 -18.51 10.64
C ALA A 49 -3.69 -17.71 11.51
N GLU A 50 -4.20 -16.59 10.99
CA GLU A 50 -5.31 -15.77 11.52
C GLU A 50 -5.23 -15.42 13.01
N GLN A 51 -4.02 -15.18 13.51
CA GLN A 51 -3.81 -14.92 14.93
C GLN A 51 -4.06 -13.46 15.36
N GLY A 52 -4.44 -12.58 14.43
CA GLY A 52 -4.92 -11.23 14.71
C GLY A 52 -4.72 -10.23 13.57
N ASP A 53 -5.48 -9.13 13.58
CA ASP A 53 -5.48 -8.12 12.52
C ASP A 53 -4.11 -7.50 12.22
N GLN A 54 -3.22 -7.44 13.23
CA GLN A 54 -1.87 -6.90 13.03
C GLN A 54 -1.03 -7.82 12.14
N ASP A 55 -1.18 -9.14 12.29
CA ASP A 55 -0.49 -10.11 11.45
C ASP A 55 -1.00 -10.03 10.00
N GLN A 56 -2.29 -9.74 9.81
CA GLN A 56 -2.89 -9.53 8.49
C GLN A 56 -2.38 -8.26 7.80
N ALA A 57 -2.05 -7.21 8.55
CA ALA A 57 -1.53 -5.95 7.99
C ALA A 57 -0.05 -6.00 7.59
N VAL A 58 0.75 -6.88 8.20
CA VAL A 58 2.21 -6.94 7.98
C VAL A 58 2.59 -7.23 6.52
N PRO A 59 1.95 -8.17 5.80
CA PRO A 59 2.19 -8.34 4.37
C PRO A 59 1.98 -7.03 3.58
N GLY A 60 0.95 -6.26 3.91
CA GLY A 60 0.66 -4.97 3.29
C GLY A 60 1.80 -3.97 3.45
N SER A 61 2.36 -3.86 4.67
CA SER A 61 3.53 -3.02 4.95
C SER A 61 4.77 -3.48 4.17
N ILE A 62 4.99 -4.79 4.05
CA ILE A 62 6.11 -5.35 3.29
C ILE A 62 5.96 -5.00 1.81
N TYR A 63 4.78 -5.22 1.22
CA TYR A 63 4.51 -4.91 -0.17
C TYR A 63 4.61 -3.41 -0.46
N TYR A 64 4.15 -2.56 0.46
CA TYR A 64 4.32 -1.12 0.37
C TYR A 64 5.81 -0.73 0.26
N ASN A 65 6.67 -1.26 1.14
CA ASN A 65 8.10 -0.96 1.11
C ASN A 65 8.81 -1.57 -0.11
N LEU A 66 8.39 -2.77 -0.55
CA LEU A 66 8.89 -3.36 -1.79
C LEU A 66 8.57 -2.47 -3.00
N ALA A 67 7.39 -1.86 -3.07
CA ALA A 67 7.03 -0.95 -4.15
C ALA A 67 8.02 0.21 -4.26
N GLU A 68 8.34 0.86 -3.14
CA GLU A 68 9.30 1.95 -3.11
C GLU A 68 10.72 1.51 -3.46
N LEU A 69 11.17 0.37 -2.92
CA LEU A 69 12.48 -0.19 -3.25
C LEU A 69 12.59 -0.58 -4.72
N SER A 70 11.52 -1.10 -5.32
CA SER A 70 11.47 -1.41 -6.75
C SER A 70 11.53 -0.16 -7.62
N VAL A 71 10.92 0.97 -7.21
CA VAL A 71 11.12 2.26 -7.87
C VAL A 71 12.59 2.67 -7.81
N LYS A 72 13.22 2.59 -6.63
CA LYS A 72 14.65 2.93 -6.47
C LYS A 72 15.57 2.03 -7.32
N ALA A 73 15.15 0.81 -7.59
CA ALA A 73 15.86 -0.14 -8.45
C ALA A 73 15.54 0.02 -9.95
N GLY A 74 14.68 0.97 -10.34
CA GLY A 74 14.29 1.19 -11.73
C GLY A 74 13.35 0.12 -12.31
N ASN A 75 12.73 -0.70 -11.47
CA ASN A 75 11.82 -1.76 -11.90
C ASN A 75 10.35 -1.34 -11.68
N THR A 76 9.83 -0.55 -12.61
CA THR A 76 8.47 0.02 -12.55
C THR A 76 7.40 -1.05 -12.50
N SER A 77 7.52 -2.14 -13.27
CA SER A 77 6.53 -3.23 -13.27
C SER A 77 6.45 -3.93 -11.91
N MET A 78 7.60 -4.24 -11.29
CA MET A 78 7.61 -4.82 -9.95
C MET A 78 7.11 -3.83 -8.89
N ALA A 79 7.44 -2.54 -9.04
CA ALA A 79 6.93 -1.51 -8.13
C ALA A 79 5.39 -1.45 -8.19
N TRP A 80 4.84 -1.47 -9.40
CA TRP A 80 3.39 -1.48 -9.61
C TRP A 80 2.74 -2.74 -9.04
N LEU A 81 3.27 -3.93 -9.34
CA LEU A 81 2.74 -5.20 -8.82
C LEU A 81 2.74 -5.25 -7.29
N THR A 82 3.81 -4.77 -6.66
CA THR A 82 3.88 -4.77 -5.19
C THR A 82 2.98 -3.69 -4.57
N ALA A 83 2.78 -2.54 -5.22
CA ALA A 83 1.78 -1.57 -4.77
C ALA A 83 0.35 -2.11 -4.89
N LEU A 84 0.07 -2.88 -5.94
CA LEU A 84 -1.20 -3.58 -6.12
C LEU A 84 -1.44 -4.61 -5.00
N GLN A 85 -0.46 -5.47 -4.73
CA GLN A 85 -0.51 -6.43 -3.62
C GLN A 85 -0.70 -5.74 -2.26
N ALA A 86 -0.10 -4.57 -2.04
CA ALA A 86 -0.36 -3.80 -0.83
C ALA A 86 -1.82 -3.32 -0.75
N CYS A 87 -2.42 -2.91 -1.86
CA CYS A 87 -3.84 -2.55 -1.91
C CYS A 87 -4.77 -3.75 -1.64
N GLU A 88 -4.44 -4.94 -2.18
CA GLU A 88 -5.19 -6.17 -1.92
C GLU A 88 -5.17 -6.56 -0.44
N VAL A 89 -4.04 -6.35 0.25
CA VAL A 89 -3.93 -6.64 1.69
C VAL A 89 -4.67 -5.60 2.53
N TYR A 90 -4.49 -4.30 2.26
CA TYR A 90 -5.10 -3.25 3.09
C TYR A 90 -6.57 -2.99 2.78
N GLY A 91 -7.06 -3.35 1.58
CA GLY A 91 -8.44 -3.14 1.18
C GLY A 91 -9.46 -3.77 2.14
N PRO A 92 -9.37 -5.08 2.43
CA PRO A 92 -10.25 -5.76 3.39
C PRO A 92 -10.09 -5.27 4.84
N LEU A 93 -8.92 -4.71 5.18
CA LEU A 93 -8.64 -4.20 6.54
C LEU A 93 -9.20 -2.80 6.78
N ASP A 94 -9.53 -2.05 5.73
CA ASP A 94 -10.13 -0.72 5.82
C ASP A 94 -11.63 -0.81 6.07
N PRO A 95 -12.11 -0.43 7.27
CA PRO A 95 -13.53 -0.53 7.62
C PRO A 95 -14.42 0.45 6.84
N THR A 96 -13.85 1.48 6.20
CA THR A 96 -14.63 2.41 5.37
C THR A 96 -14.93 1.85 3.97
N GLY A 97 -14.28 0.75 3.58
CA GLY A 97 -14.27 0.27 2.20
C GLY A 97 -13.72 1.32 1.23
N ALA A 98 -12.80 2.16 1.70
CA ALA A 98 -12.26 3.34 1.02
C ALA A 98 -13.29 4.38 0.57
N ARG A 99 -14.36 4.53 1.34
CA ARG A 99 -15.35 5.59 1.14
C ARG A 99 -15.03 6.73 2.09
N PRO A 100 -14.60 7.92 1.60
CA PRO A 100 -14.27 9.05 2.46
C PRO A 100 -15.43 9.44 3.38
N THR A 101 -16.67 9.36 2.89
CA THR A 101 -17.87 9.69 3.66
C THR A 101 -18.12 8.78 4.86
N ALA A 102 -17.52 7.59 4.90
CA ALA A 102 -17.63 6.64 6.01
C ALA A 102 -16.55 6.84 7.08
N VAL A 103 -15.54 7.68 6.83
CA VAL A 103 -14.42 7.91 7.76
C VAL A 103 -14.93 8.38 9.12
N ALA A 104 -15.77 9.42 9.15
CA ALA A 104 -16.31 9.97 10.39
C ALA A 104 -17.02 8.90 11.23
N SER A 105 -17.92 8.11 10.62
CA SER A 105 -18.65 7.04 11.31
C SER A 105 -17.76 5.90 11.79
N CYS A 106 -16.68 5.59 11.07
CA CYS A 106 -15.74 4.56 11.47
C CYS A 106 -14.81 5.02 12.59
N LEU A 107 -14.63 6.33 12.79
CA LEU A 107 -13.78 6.89 13.85
C LEU A 107 -14.55 7.12 15.16
N THR A 108 -15.88 7.31 15.10
CA THR A 108 -16.71 7.44 16.31
C THR A 108 -16.71 6.14 17.12
N GLY A 109 -16.08 6.18 18.31
CA GLY A 109 -16.03 5.05 19.24
C GLY A 109 -15.00 3.96 18.91
N ALA A 110 -14.11 4.20 17.94
CA ALA A 110 -13.19 3.19 17.44
C ALA A 110 -11.80 3.22 18.11
N PRO A 111 -11.12 2.06 18.24
CA PRO A 111 -9.74 1.99 18.73
C PRO A 111 -8.77 2.67 17.75
N SER A 112 -7.62 3.12 18.27
CA SER A 112 -6.55 3.83 17.53
C SER A 112 -6.11 3.16 16.21
N ARG A 113 -6.34 1.84 16.08
CA ARG A 113 -5.95 1.04 14.91
C ARG A 113 -6.90 1.20 13.72
N THR A 114 -8.14 1.63 13.92
CA THR A 114 -9.09 1.87 12.81
C THR A 114 -8.57 3.00 11.92
N GLU A 115 -8.16 4.09 12.56
CA GLU A 115 -7.55 5.25 11.91
C GLU A 115 -6.32 4.86 11.07
N GLU A 116 -5.41 4.06 11.64
CA GLU A 116 -4.21 3.58 10.95
C GLU A 116 -4.54 2.75 9.70
N ARG A 117 -5.59 1.91 9.73
CA ARG A 117 -6.00 1.08 8.59
C ARG A 117 -6.58 1.91 7.46
N ILE A 118 -7.45 2.87 7.80
CA ILE A 118 -8.02 3.81 6.84
C ILE A 118 -6.88 4.57 6.13
N GLY A 119 -5.94 5.13 6.90
CA GLY A 119 -4.82 5.88 6.36
C GLY A 119 -3.84 5.02 5.57
N ALA A 120 -3.55 3.79 6.00
CA ALA A 120 -2.70 2.85 5.27
C ALA A 120 -3.30 2.48 3.91
N ASN A 121 -4.59 2.12 3.87
CA ASN A 121 -5.28 1.79 2.61
C ASN A 121 -5.31 3.00 1.64
N ALA A 122 -5.58 4.21 2.14
CA ALA A 122 -5.54 5.41 1.32
C ALA A 122 -4.11 5.70 0.79
N ASP A 123 -3.08 5.49 1.62
CA ASP A 123 -1.69 5.74 1.23
C ASP A 123 -1.23 4.78 0.13
N VAL A 124 -1.50 3.47 0.28
CA VAL A 124 -1.12 2.47 -0.72
C VAL A 124 -1.83 2.68 -2.05
N ARG A 125 -3.11 3.09 -2.02
CA ARG A 125 -3.89 3.46 -3.21
C ARG A 125 -3.30 4.64 -3.96
N SER A 126 -2.88 5.67 -3.25
CA SER A 126 -2.23 6.83 -3.88
C SER A 126 -0.91 6.45 -4.58
N ARG A 127 -0.16 5.50 -3.99
CA ARG A 127 1.07 4.97 -4.56
C ARG A 127 0.79 4.09 -5.78
N TYR A 128 -0.20 3.21 -5.69
CA TYR A 128 -0.68 2.41 -6.83
C TYR A 128 -1.02 3.30 -8.02
N VAL A 129 -1.82 4.36 -7.82
CA VAL A 129 -2.21 5.29 -8.89
C VAL A 129 -0.99 5.94 -9.56
N LEU A 130 -0.03 6.43 -8.78
CA LEU A 130 1.18 7.03 -9.34
C LEU A 130 1.99 6.02 -10.16
N LEU A 131 2.10 4.79 -9.67
CA LEU A 131 2.85 3.73 -10.36
C LEU A 131 2.13 3.22 -11.59
N SER A 132 0.78 3.19 -11.60
CA SER A 132 -0.02 2.88 -12.78
C SER A 132 0.24 3.88 -13.91
N ALA A 133 0.27 5.18 -13.59
CA ALA A 133 0.63 6.21 -14.56
C ALA A 133 2.07 6.04 -15.08
N GLY A 134 3.03 5.78 -14.18
CA GLY A 134 4.42 5.51 -14.56
C GLY A 134 4.57 4.28 -15.46
N LEU A 135 3.83 3.20 -15.17
CA LEU A 135 3.84 1.97 -15.95
C LEU A 135 3.26 2.21 -17.35
N VAL A 136 2.13 2.91 -17.47
CA VAL A 136 1.54 3.27 -18.77
C VAL A 136 2.48 4.16 -19.60
N ARG A 137 3.15 5.12 -18.97
CA ARG A 137 4.16 5.93 -19.67
C ARG A 137 5.32 5.10 -20.21
N GLN A 138 5.75 4.07 -19.50
CA GLN A 138 6.89 3.25 -19.90
C GLN A 138 6.51 2.14 -20.91
N ALA A 139 5.37 1.49 -20.72
CA ALA A 139 4.97 0.28 -21.44
C ALA A 139 3.74 0.47 -22.35
N GLY A 140 3.18 1.69 -22.40
CA GLY A 140 2.04 2.05 -23.23
C GLY A 140 0.68 1.88 -22.54
N PRO A 141 -0.41 2.32 -23.20
CA PRO A 141 -1.76 2.41 -22.63
C PRO A 141 -2.39 1.05 -22.26
N HIS A 142 -1.81 -0.06 -22.71
CA HIS A 142 -2.33 -1.41 -22.43
C HIS A 142 -1.59 -2.13 -21.30
N ALA A 143 -0.67 -1.45 -20.62
CA ALA A 143 0.16 -2.06 -19.58
C ALA A 143 -0.62 -2.48 -18.32
N LEU A 144 -1.85 -1.97 -18.13
CA LEU A 144 -2.70 -2.26 -16.96
C LEU A 144 -3.75 -3.36 -17.21
N ARG A 145 -3.68 -4.10 -18.33
CA ARG A 145 -4.66 -5.14 -18.69
C ARG A 145 -4.65 -6.40 -17.79
N VAL A 146 -4.01 -6.35 -16.64
CA VAL A 146 -4.16 -7.41 -15.64
C VAL A 146 -5.46 -7.12 -14.89
N ASP A 147 -6.48 -7.94 -15.15
CA ASP A 147 -7.71 -7.91 -14.38
C ASP A 147 -7.39 -8.38 -12.95
N VAL A 148 -7.39 -7.44 -12.02
CA VAL A 148 -7.14 -7.72 -10.61
C VAL A 148 -8.48 -7.83 -9.94
N GLY A 149 -9.02 -9.05 -9.91
CA GLY A 149 -10.36 -9.31 -9.40
C GLY A 149 -10.53 -8.86 -7.95
N GLY A 150 -11.63 -8.15 -7.68
CA GLY A 150 -12.17 -7.91 -6.35
C GLY A 150 -11.88 -6.54 -5.71
N GLY A 151 -12.90 -5.97 -5.08
CA GLY A 151 -12.80 -4.73 -4.29
C GLY A 151 -12.79 -3.45 -5.13
N ALA A 152 -12.14 -2.39 -4.62
CA ALA A 152 -12.18 -1.07 -5.27
C ALA A 152 -11.27 -0.94 -6.51
N LEU A 153 -10.48 -1.97 -6.82
CA LEU A 153 -9.59 -2.03 -7.98
C LEU A 153 -10.19 -2.83 -9.14
N ASP A 154 -11.34 -3.47 -8.90
CA ASP A 154 -12.02 -4.34 -9.86
C ASP A 154 -12.40 -3.58 -11.14
N GLY A 155 -12.02 -4.17 -12.28
CA GLY A 155 -12.25 -3.62 -13.61
C GLY A 155 -11.43 -2.38 -13.99
N VAL A 156 -10.51 -1.91 -13.13
CA VAL A 156 -9.66 -0.74 -13.44
C VAL A 156 -8.54 -1.18 -14.39
N THR A 157 -8.75 -0.95 -15.67
CA THR A 157 -7.79 -1.28 -16.75
C THR A 157 -7.16 -0.05 -17.39
N ASP A 158 -7.60 1.15 -17.00
CA ASP A 158 -7.11 2.43 -17.49
C ASP A 158 -6.48 3.26 -16.35
N ALA A 159 -5.35 3.91 -16.63
CA ALA A 159 -4.62 4.67 -15.62
C ALA A 159 -5.32 5.99 -15.24
N SER A 160 -6.03 6.62 -16.17
CA SER A 160 -6.80 7.84 -15.91
C SER A 160 -8.02 7.53 -15.05
N GLU A 161 -8.68 6.41 -15.33
CA GLU A 161 -9.72 5.86 -14.47
C GLU A 161 -9.18 5.57 -13.05
N ALA A 162 -7.99 4.97 -12.93
CA ALA A 162 -7.37 4.74 -11.63
C ALA A 162 -7.15 6.04 -10.84
N VAL A 163 -6.72 7.12 -11.50
CA VAL A 163 -6.56 8.43 -10.85
C VAL A 163 -7.87 8.92 -10.26
N GLU A 164 -8.98 8.84 -10.99
CA GLU A 164 -10.26 9.40 -10.56
C GLU A 164 -11.01 8.47 -9.59
N ARG A 165 -11.08 7.16 -9.87
CA ARG A 165 -11.81 6.19 -9.04
C ARG A 165 -11.07 5.79 -7.77
N ILE A 166 -9.73 5.88 -7.75
CA ILE A 166 -8.92 5.42 -6.62
C ILE A 166 -8.16 6.57 -5.98
N GLY A 167 -7.51 7.41 -6.80
CA GLY A 167 -6.66 8.50 -6.33
C GLY A 167 -7.42 9.63 -5.65
N ALA A 168 -8.50 10.13 -6.27
CA ALA A 168 -9.30 11.21 -5.70
C ALA A 168 -9.98 10.83 -4.36
N PRO A 169 -10.58 9.63 -4.20
CA PRO A 169 -11.02 9.17 -2.88
C PRO A 169 -9.90 9.09 -1.85
N ALA A 170 -8.69 8.64 -2.21
CA ALA A 170 -7.57 8.55 -1.26
C ALA A 170 -7.19 9.94 -0.68
N VAL A 171 -7.19 10.99 -1.51
CA VAL A 171 -6.99 12.37 -1.04
C VAL A 171 -8.09 12.77 -0.04
N ARG A 172 -9.36 12.58 -0.41
CA ARG A 172 -10.50 12.92 0.45
C ARG A 172 -10.48 12.16 1.77
N THR A 173 -10.10 10.89 1.76
CA THR A 173 -9.95 10.09 2.98
C THR A 173 -8.94 10.73 3.94
N TYR A 174 -7.79 11.21 3.45
CA TYR A 174 -6.82 11.93 4.28
C TYR A 174 -7.35 13.29 4.76
N GLU A 175 -8.10 14.01 3.95
CA GLU A 175 -8.74 15.26 4.36
C GLU A 175 -9.75 15.04 5.51
N GLU A 176 -10.52 13.95 5.46
CA GLU A 176 -11.41 13.56 6.57
C GLU A 176 -10.60 13.18 7.81
N LEU A 177 -9.55 12.36 7.66
CA LEU A 177 -8.70 11.96 8.79
C LEU A 177 -8.11 13.20 9.50
N VAL A 178 -7.59 14.17 8.76
CA VAL A 178 -7.08 15.43 9.33
C VAL A 178 -8.19 16.24 10.00
N ARG A 179 -9.36 16.34 9.36
CA ARG A 179 -10.50 17.11 9.90
C ARG A 179 -10.96 16.60 11.26
N HIS A 180 -10.91 15.29 11.50
CA HIS A 180 -11.35 14.67 12.75
C HIS A 180 -10.24 14.63 13.83
N GLY A 181 -9.11 15.34 13.64
CA GLY A 181 -8.13 15.61 14.70
C GLY A 181 -7.19 14.45 15.04
N HIS A 182 -6.95 13.58 14.07
CA HIS A 182 -6.23 12.33 14.22
C HIS A 182 -4.71 12.46 13.91
N ARG A 183 -3.94 11.36 13.96
CA ARG A 183 -2.47 11.32 13.84
C ARG A 183 -1.90 11.95 12.56
N TYR A 184 -2.76 12.20 11.58
CA TYR A 184 -2.41 12.72 10.26
C TYR A 184 -2.43 14.24 10.20
N THR A 185 -1.61 14.79 9.32
CA THR A 185 -1.38 16.24 9.18
C THR A 185 -1.65 16.73 7.76
N ASP A 186 -1.72 18.05 7.57
CA ASP A 186 -1.77 18.66 6.23
C ASP A 186 -0.59 18.25 5.34
N ALA A 187 0.56 17.91 5.94
CA ALA A 187 1.71 17.39 5.19
C ALA A 187 1.41 16.01 4.57
N ASP A 188 0.63 15.17 5.24
CA ASP A 188 0.18 13.89 4.70
C ASP A 188 -0.78 14.12 3.53
N VAL A 189 -1.77 15.00 3.69
CA VAL A 189 -2.68 15.40 2.60
C VAL A 189 -1.88 15.92 1.40
N GLY A 190 -0.89 16.79 1.64
CA GLY A 190 0.01 17.33 0.62
C GLY A 190 0.77 16.22 -0.13
N ARG A 191 1.31 15.23 0.59
CA ARG A 191 2.01 14.07 0.00
C ARG A 191 1.08 13.27 -0.92
N ILE A 192 -0.14 12.97 -0.47
CA ILE A 192 -1.12 12.21 -1.27
C ILE A 192 -1.53 13.03 -2.50
N ARG A 193 -1.89 14.30 -2.34
CA ARG A 193 -2.25 15.21 -3.44
C ARG A 193 -1.13 15.33 -4.48
N TRP A 194 0.12 15.40 -4.02
CA TRP A 194 1.28 15.43 -4.92
C TRP A 194 1.35 14.17 -5.78
N ARG A 195 1.15 12.97 -5.22
CA ARG A 195 1.14 11.71 -6.00
C ARG A 195 0.06 11.71 -7.07
N ILE A 196 -1.17 12.13 -6.71
CA ILE A 196 -2.30 12.15 -7.66
C ILE A 196 -2.08 13.20 -8.76
N THR A 197 -1.60 14.39 -8.39
CA THR A 197 -1.26 15.45 -9.35
C THR A 197 -0.16 14.99 -10.30
N ARG A 198 0.88 14.35 -9.77
CA ARG A 198 1.98 13.81 -10.58
C ARG A 198 1.51 12.71 -11.53
N ALA A 199 0.59 11.84 -11.09
CA ALA A 199 -0.01 10.83 -11.96
C ALA A 199 -0.76 11.47 -13.13
N ARG A 200 -1.60 12.50 -12.87
CA ARG A 200 -2.29 13.27 -13.92
C ARG A 200 -1.31 13.91 -14.91
N THR A 201 -0.23 14.52 -14.41
CA THR A 201 0.80 15.11 -15.28
C THR A 201 1.47 14.07 -16.17
N ILE A 202 1.72 12.86 -15.65
CA ILE A 202 2.33 11.77 -16.44
C ILE A 202 1.40 11.28 -17.55
N LEU A 203 0.09 11.26 -17.32
CA LEU A 203 -0.91 10.79 -18.28
C LEU A 203 -1.30 11.85 -19.32
N GLY A 204 -1.17 13.13 -18.98
CA GLY A 204 -1.42 14.24 -19.91
C GLY A 204 -0.22 14.64 -20.77
N SER A 205 0.95 14.01 -20.56
CA SER A 205 2.19 14.25 -21.32
C SER A 205 2.40 13.20 -22.39
#